data_AF-A0A9E5TPQ9-F1
#
_entry.id   AF-A0A9E5TPQ9-F1
#
_cell.length_a   1.000
_cell.length_b   1.000
_cell.length_c   1.000
_cell.angle_alpha   90.00
_cell.angle_beta   90.00
_cell.angle_gamma   90.00
#
_symmetry.space_group_name_H-M   'P 1'
#
loop_
_entity.id
_entity.type
_entity.pdbx_description
1 polymer ?
#
loop_
_entity_poly.entity_id
_entity_poly.type
_entity_poly.pdbx_seq_one_letter_code
_entity_poly.pdbx_strand_id
1 'polypeptide(L)' 'LEAIPEILELKKAHYRIFREAFPEIEIRSVTSGFPSSELGVGIAHPAFPHEINKVWEVVEPEPSEITQMFWALG' A
#
# COMPACT_ATOMS: atom_id res chain seq x y z
N LEU A 1 -0.33 3.36 -8.26
CA LEU A 1 -0.97 2.34 -7.41
C LEU A 1 -0.97 1.03 -8.17
N GLU A 2 -0.53 -0.04 -7.53
CA GLU A 2 -0.46 -1.38 -8.13
C GLU A 2 -1.63 -2.23 -7.63
N ALA A 3 -2.34 -2.90 -8.55
CA ALA A 3 -3.55 -3.69 -8.27
C ALA A 3 -3.58 -5.04 -9.02
N ILE A 4 -2.41 -5.64 -9.24
CA ILE A 4 -2.29 -7.00 -9.81
C ILE A 4 -2.67 -8.04 -8.73
N PRO A 5 -2.88 -9.32 -9.12
CA PRO A 5 -3.29 -10.38 -8.20
C PRO A 5 -2.44 -10.50 -6.92
N GLU A 6 -3.06 -10.98 -5.85
CA GLU A 6 -2.51 -11.09 -4.50
C GLU A 6 -1.52 -12.26 -4.35
N ILE A 7 -0.42 -12.20 -5.11
CA ILE A 7 0.65 -13.20 -5.11
C ILE A 7 1.97 -12.45 -4.87
N LEU A 8 2.61 -12.70 -3.72
CA LEU A 8 3.78 -11.95 -3.24
C LEU A 8 4.90 -11.84 -4.29
N GLU A 9 5.31 -12.98 -4.85
CA GLU A 9 6.42 -13.02 -5.81
C GLU A 9 6.07 -12.33 -7.15
N LEU A 10 4.81 -12.37 -7.56
CA LEU A 10 4.34 -11.64 -8.74
C LEU A 10 4.42 -10.11 -8.50
N LYS A 11 3.97 -9.66 -7.34
CA LYS A 11 4.04 -8.25 -6.93
C LYS A 11 5.49 -7.76 -6.87
N LYS A 12 6.38 -8.52 -6.24
CA LYS A 12 7.82 -8.17 -6.17
C LYS A 12 8.46 -8.11 -7.55
N ALA A 13 8.14 -9.04 -8.45
CA ALA A 13 8.60 -9.01 -9.83
C ALA A 13 8.09 -7.75 -10.57
N HIS A 14 6.82 -7.38 -10.38
CA HIS A 14 6.24 -6.17 -10.95
C HIS A 14 6.94 -4.90 -10.46
N TYR A 15 7.18 -4.78 -9.14
CA TYR A 15 7.87 -3.61 -8.58
C TYR A 15 9.29 -3.46 -9.09
N ARG A 16 10.02 -4.57 -9.27
CA ARG A 16 11.37 -4.55 -9.84
C ARG A 16 11.36 -3.95 -11.24
N ILE A 17 10.50 -4.46 -12.13
CA ILE A 17 10.38 -3.98 -13.51
C ILE A 17 10.02 -2.49 -13.53
N PHE A 18 9.04 -2.07 -12.71
CA PHE A 18 8.62 -0.68 -12.67
C PHE A 18 9.69 0.27 -12.14
N ARG A 19 10.47 -0.14 -11.13
CA ARG A 19 11.61 0.66 -10.63
C ARG A 19 12.71 0.84 -11.67
N GLU A 20 12.99 -0.21 -12.44
CA GLU A 20 13.98 -0.16 -13.52
C GLU A 20 13.53 0.75 -14.67
N ALA A 21 12.24 0.69 -15.04
CA ALA A 21 11.69 1.48 -16.14
C ALA A 21 11.36 2.94 -15.75
N PHE A 22 10.94 3.16 -14.50
CA PHE A 22 10.41 4.44 -14.01
C PHE A 22 10.96 4.76 -12.60
N PRO A 23 12.27 5.04 -12.46
CA PRO A 23 12.94 5.16 -11.16
C PRO A 23 12.42 6.31 -10.29
N GLU A 24 11.81 7.34 -10.88
CA GLU A 24 11.31 8.52 -10.16
C GLU A 24 9.85 8.37 -9.70
N ILE A 25 9.15 7.31 -10.12
CA ILE A 25 7.74 7.10 -9.77
C ILE A 25 7.64 6.33 -8.46
N GLU A 26 6.95 6.93 -7.49
CA GLU A 26 6.57 6.21 -6.28
C GLU A 26 5.50 5.15 -6.59
N ILE A 27 5.77 3.93 -6.14
CA ILE A 27 4.85 2.80 -6.26
C ILE A 27 4.32 2.47 -4.87
N ARG A 28 3.00 2.31 -4.77
CA ARG A 28 2.32 1.77 -3.59
C ARG A 28 1.41 0.62 -3.99
N SER A 29 1.39 -0.43 -3.19
CA SER A 29 0.53 -1.60 -3.38
C SER A 29 -0.86 -1.38 -2.80
N VAL A 30 -1.88 -1.94 -3.45
CA VAL A 30 -3.23 -2.07 -2.89
C VAL A 30 -3.45 -3.39 -2.14
N THR A 31 -2.39 -4.11 -1.79
CA THR A 31 -2.46 -5.36 -1.01
C THR A 31 -3.36 -5.22 0.21
N SER A 32 -4.09 -6.29 0.54
CA SER A 32 -4.87 -6.39 1.77
C SER A 32 -4.25 -7.38 2.77
N GLY A 33 -3.19 -8.10 2.37
CA GLY A 33 -2.66 -9.22 3.15
C GLY A 33 -1.15 -9.22 3.42
N PHE A 34 -0.34 -8.54 2.59
CA PHE A 34 1.12 -8.55 2.77
C PHE A 34 1.60 -7.31 3.53
N PRO A 35 2.54 -7.45 4.48
CA PRO A 35 3.13 -6.31 5.15
C PRO A 35 4.06 -5.55 4.19
N SER A 36 4.21 -4.24 4.41
CA SER A 36 5.09 -3.38 3.60
C SER A 36 6.55 -3.84 3.64
N SER A 37 6.98 -4.44 4.76
CA SER A 37 8.32 -5.01 4.95
C SER A 37 8.63 -6.18 4.00
N GLU A 38 7.63 -6.95 3.58
CA GLU A 38 7.81 -8.05 2.62
C GLU A 38 7.75 -7.58 1.16
N LEU A 39 6.95 -6.56 0.88
CA LEU A 39 6.79 -6.00 -0.47
C LEU A 39 7.93 -5.05 -0.84
N GLY A 40 8.49 -4.35 0.15
CA GLY A 40 9.49 -3.31 -0.05
C GLY A 40 8.96 -2.03 -0.69
N VAL A 41 7.64 -1.82 -0.71
CA VAL A 41 6.94 -0.59 -1.17
C VAL A 41 5.90 -0.17 -0.14
N GLY A 42 5.46 1.09 -0.19
CA GLY A 42 4.34 1.55 0.64
C GLY A 42 3.02 0.87 0.29
N ILE A 43 2.06 0.93 1.20
CA ILE A 43 0.71 0.36 1.01
C ILE A 43 -0.31 1.49 1.07
N ALA A 44 -1.23 1.45 0.12
CA ALA A 44 -2.44 2.26 0.09
C ALA A 44 -3.57 1.30 -0.33
N HIS A 45 -4.31 0.77 0.63
CA HIS A 45 -5.35 -0.23 0.40
C HIS A 45 -6.72 0.45 0.33
N PRO A 46 -7.44 0.36 -0.80
CA PRO A 46 -8.77 0.93 -0.93
C PRO A 46 -9.85 0.00 -0.38
N ALA A 47 -10.86 0.56 0.26
CA ALA A 47 -12.08 -0.18 0.57
C ALA A 47 -12.93 -0.38 -0.70
N PHE A 48 -13.28 -1.63 -1.04
CA PHE A 48 -14.14 -1.93 -2.19
C PHE A 48 -15.63 -1.65 -1.89
N PRO A 49 -16.44 -1.12 -2.83
CA PRO A 49 -16.06 -0.61 -4.17
C PRO A 49 -15.46 0.80 -4.06
N HIS A 50 -14.26 0.99 -4.61
CA HIS A 50 -13.46 2.21 -4.42
C HIS A 50 -13.94 3.40 -5.27
N GLU A 51 -14.84 3.14 -6.21
CA GLU A 51 -15.60 4.14 -6.94
C GLU A 51 -16.58 4.89 -6.02
N ILE A 52 -17.03 4.27 -4.94
CA ILE A 52 -17.98 4.83 -3.97
C ILE A 52 -17.30 5.07 -2.63
N ASN A 53 -16.64 4.07 -2.06
CA ASN A 53 -15.92 4.18 -0.82
C ASN A 53 -14.67 5.06 -1.01
N LYS A 54 -14.59 6.16 -0.27
CA LYS A 54 -13.46 7.11 -0.29
C LYS A 54 -12.48 6.89 0.86
N VAL A 55 -12.46 5.65 1.36
CA VAL A 55 -11.60 5.22 2.46
C VAL A 55 -10.41 4.47 1.89
N TRP A 56 -9.23 4.89 2.34
CA TRP A 56 -7.96 4.25 2.04
C TRP A 56 -7.21 4.01 3.34
N GLU A 57 -6.73 2.78 3.51
CA GLU A 57 -5.79 2.44 4.58
C GLU A 57 -4.38 2.70 4.06
N VAL A 58 -3.70 3.70 4.63
CA VAL A 58 -2.31 4.00 4.32
C VAL A 58 -1.46 3.46 5.46
N VAL A 59 -0.51 2.57 5.15
CA VAL A 59 0.32 1.93 6.17
C VAL A 59 1.54 2.81 6.45
N GLU A 60 1.61 3.31 7.68
CA GLU A 60 2.73 4.06 8.22
C GLU A 60 3.86 3.10 8.70
N PRO A 61 5.14 3.52 8.67
CA PRO A 61 6.22 2.71 9.23
C PRO A 61 6.13 2.58 10.76
N GLU A 62 5.58 3.59 11.42
CA GLU A 62 5.30 3.65 12.86
C GLU A 62 4.06 4.53 13.11
N PRO A 63 3.34 4.36 14.23
CA PRO A 63 2.13 5.15 14.50
C PRO A 63 2.43 6.65 14.62
N SER A 64 1.90 7.46 13.70
CA SER A 64 2.01 8.92 13.76
C SER A 64 1.19 9.54 14.90
N GLU A 65 1.41 10.83 15.18
CA GLU A 65 0.58 11.60 16.11
C GLU A 65 -0.90 11.60 15.70
N ILE A 66 -1.18 11.56 14.38
CA ILE A 66 -2.54 11.48 13.84
C ILE A 66 -3.15 10.11 14.15
N THR A 67 -2.40 9.04 13.89
CA THR A 67 -2.83 7.66 14.23
C THR A 67 -3.10 7.52 15.73
N GLN A 68 -2.20 8.05 16.57
CA GLN A 68 -2.37 8.05 18.02
C GLN A 68 -3.59 8.88 18.47
N MET A 69 -3.82 10.05 17.84
CA MET A 69 -5.00 10.87 18.08
C MET A 69 -6.27 10.08 17.74
N PHE A 70 -6.34 9.39 16.60
CA PHE A 70 -7.50 8.57 16.25
C PHE A 70 -7.74 7.45 17.25
N TRP A 71 -6.70 6.75 17.72
CA TRP A 71 -6.85 5.74 18.78
C TRP A 71 -7.39 6.29 20.09
N ALA A 72 -7.05 7.53 20.43
CA ALA A 72 -7.57 8.18 21.64
C ALA A 72 -9.06 8.55 21.54
N LEU A 73 -9.63 8.59 20.33
CA LEU A 73 -11.04 8.92 20.08
C LEU A 73 -11.98 7.70 20.10
N GLY A 74 -11.45 6.48 20.05
CA GLY A 74 -12.21 5.22 20.01
C GLY A 74 -12.46 4.70 18.61
#